data_AF-A0A7C4Z884-F1
#
_entry.id   AF-A0A7C4Z884-F1
#
_cell.length_a   1.000
_cell.length_b   1.000
_cell.length_c   1.000
_cell.angle_alpha   90.00
_cell.angle_beta   90.00
_cell.angle_gamma   90.00
#
_symmetry.space_group_name_H-M   'P 1'
#
loop_
_entity.id
_entity.type
_entity.pdbx_description
1 polymer ?
#
loop_
_entity_poly.entity_id
_entity_poly.type
_entity_poly.pdbx_seq_one_letter_code
_entity_poly.pdbx_strand_id
1 'polypeptide(L)'
;MKHVLFALAAGLLAASCTKAQSGLAACDHMMNNRSDYAAVVHLYGDSISRGKALGQYEQGDDPLDPGHPLYPFRSIASMANWALEHNGRAERFVYCGNIEPSAIRARIRSGAIRAGDTIILEDAGNYAAGPYAYRAFWRRAREAATADGVKLVMMTMFDYCHSGNMACDPVMQYDAWVGVQGTLNDATRRVAGVTANPVAPDGHAVDGSLHFIDMNWIMDRWRSSAIAIDGVDVMLPDGVHPNVWGQMKMTQHYLAAAGLTQYVVDVDPMQDLAEENHRLLAYGSATFTGERARTYVAAMLAAPMPRSARGAESERR
;
A
#
# COMPACT_ATOMS: atom_id res chain seq x y z
N MET A 1 -4.48 24.32 -54.50
CA MET A 1 -3.17 24.01 -53.89
C MET A 1 -3.36 23.87 -52.39
N LYS A 2 -2.81 22.79 -51.84
CA LYS A 2 -3.01 22.28 -50.47
C LYS A 2 -2.26 23.15 -49.46
N HIS A 3 -2.96 23.83 -48.56
CA HIS A 3 -2.35 24.50 -47.43
C HIS A 3 -3.05 24.15 -46.11
N VAL A 4 -2.30 23.41 -45.30
CA VAL A 4 -2.14 23.54 -43.84
C VAL A 4 -3.41 23.37 -43.00
N LEU A 5 -3.66 22.12 -42.62
CA LEU A 5 -4.57 21.73 -41.54
C LEU A 5 -3.85 20.71 -40.66
N PHE A 6 -2.81 21.16 -39.95
CA PHE A 6 -2.06 20.36 -38.97
C PHE A 6 -1.39 21.28 -37.94
N ALA A 7 -2.19 21.94 -37.10
CA ALA A 7 -1.68 22.65 -35.92
C ALA A 7 -2.82 22.98 -34.95
N LEU A 8 -3.52 21.98 -34.40
CA LEU A 8 -4.50 22.22 -33.32
C LEU A 8 -4.79 21.00 -32.42
N ALA A 9 -3.93 19.97 -32.42
CA ALA A 9 -4.11 18.78 -31.55
C ALA A 9 -3.00 18.59 -30.49
N ALA A 10 -1.94 19.39 -30.51
CA ALA A 10 -0.81 19.23 -29.57
C ALA A 10 -0.91 20.10 -28.29
N GLY A 11 -1.93 20.95 -28.19
CA GLY A 11 -2.07 21.94 -27.10
C GLY A 11 -3.10 21.62 -26.02
N LEU A 12 -3.80 20.47 -26.10
CA LEU A 12 -4.88 20.11 -25.17
C LEU A 12 -4.63 18.84 -24.32
N LEU A 13 -3.43 18.26 -24.41
CA LEU A 13 -2.99 17.14 -23.54
C LEU A 13 -1.97 17.58 -22.47
N ALA A 14 -1.69 18.87 -22.37
CA ALA A 14 -0.88 19.46 -21.30
C ALA A 14 -1.72 19.93 -20.09
N ALA A 15 -3.03 19.62 -20.08
CA ALA A 15 -3.89 19.82 -18.91
C ALA A 15 -3.87 18.56 -18.04
N SER A 16 -3.38 18.73 -16.81
CA SER A 16 -3.46 17.80 -15.68
C SER A 16 -2.82 16.43 -15.83
N CYS A 17 -1.52 16.37 -16.16
CA CYS A 17 -0.70 15.30 -15.58
C CYS A 17 -0.38 15.70 -14.13
N THR A 18 -1.39 15.66 -13.26
CA THR A 18 -1.31 15.76 -11.79
C THR A 18 -0.68 14.49 -11.23
N LYS A 19 0.50 14.11 -11.77
CA LYS A 19 1.17 12.82 -11.58
C LYS A 19 1.15 12.42 -10.12
N ALA A 20 0.18 11.57 -9.79
CA ALA A 20 0.02 10.87 -8.54
C ALA A 20 0.21 11.71 -7.27
N GLN A 21 -0.60 12.75 -7.00
CA GLN A 21 -0.63 13.34 -5.65
C GLN A 21 -0.88 12.24 -4.61
N SER A 22 0.07 12.03 -3.70
CA SER A 22 0.11 10.82 -2.86
C SER A 22 0.16 11.09 -1.36
N GLY A 23 0.14 12.37 -0.95
CA GLY A 23 0.23 12.80 0.45
C GLY A 23 -1.05 13.41 1.03
N LEU A 24 -0.95 13.99 2.23
CA LEU A 24 -2.08 14.53 3.00
C LEU A 24 -2.91 15.57 2.23
N ALA A 25 -2.24 16.45 1.46
CA ALA A 25 -2.93 17.44 0.63
C ALA A 25 -3.81 16.78 -0.44
N ALA A 26 -3.42 15.60 -0.95
CA ALA A 26 -4.22 14.82 -1.88
C ALA A 26 -5.48 14.28 -1.21
N CYS A 27 -5.37 13.82 0.05
CA CYS A 27 -6.53 13.39 0.82
C CYS A 27 -7.49 14.55 1.07
N ASP A 28 -7.01 15.72 1.52
CA ASP A 28 -7.87 16.89 1.75
C ASP A 28 -8.56 17.34 0.46
N HIS A 29 -7.82 17.38 -0.65
CA HIS A 29 -8.38 17.69 -1.96
C HIS A 29 -9.46 16.68 -2.35
N MET A 30 -9.18 15.38 -2.24
CA MET A 30 -10.14 14.31 -2.55
C MET A 30 -11.39 14.41 -1.68
N MET A 31 -11.23 14.64 -0.37
CA MET A 31 -12.37 14.77 0.56
C MET A 31 -13.27 15.95 0.18
N ASN A 32 -12.68 17.08 -0.24
CA ASN A 32 -13.43 18.27 -0.67
C ASN A 32 -14.05 18.13 -2.07
N ASN A 33 -13.52 17.25 -2.91
CA ASN A 33 -13.97 17.01 -4.29
C ASN A 33 -14.46 15.57 -4.47
N ARG A 34 -15.03 14.96 -3.43
CA ARG A 34 -15.37 13.53 -3.42
C ARG A 34 -16.34 13.13 -4.54
N SER A 35 -17.12 14.07 -5.10
CA SER A 35 -17.96 13.85 -6.29
C SER A 35 -17.19 13.42 -7.54
N ASP A 36 -15.90 13.76 -7.63
CA ASP A 36 -15.13 13.63 -8.85
C ASP A 36 -14.48 12.25 -8.99
N TYR A 37 -14.60 11.43 -7.94
CA TYR A 37 -14.00 10.10 -7.85
C TYR A 37 -15.06 9.01 -7.81
N ALA A 38 -14.90 7.97 -8.63
CA ALA A 38 -15.80 6.83 -8.64
C ALA A 38 -15.68 6.01 -7.35
N ALA A 39 -14.49 5.46 -7.10
CA ALA A 39 -14.13 4.75 -5.88
C ALA A 39 -12.75 5.19 -5.40
N VAL A 40 -12.58 5.25 -4.08
CA VAL A 40 -11.35 5.71 -3.45
C VAL A 40 -10.85 4.64 -2.47
N VAL A 41 -9.54 4.40 -2.53
CA VAL A 41 -8.81 3.59 -1.55
C VAL A 41 -8.12 4.54 -0.58
N HIS A 42 -8.66 4.62 0.63
CA HIS A 42 -8.18 5.48 1.70
C HIS A 42 -7.10 4.74 2.49
N LEU A 43 -5.85 5.16 2.37
CA LEU A 43 -4.75 4.65 3.16
C LEU A 43 -4.65 5.46 4.45
N TYR A 44 -4.88 4.80 5.58
CA TYR A 44 -4.63 5.36 6.88
C TYR A 44 -3.56 4.57 7.60
N GLY A 45 -2.68 5.30 8.26
CA GLY A 45 -1.51 4.71 8.83
C GLY A 45 -0.40 5.70 9.08
N ASP A 46 0.74 5.12 9.41
CA ASP A 46 1.92 5.81 9.86
C ASP A 46 2.79 6.27 8.66
N SER A 47 4.09 6.29 8.87
CA SER A 47 5.16 6.60 7.94
C SER A 47 5.28 5.71 6.69
N ILE A 48 4.85 4.45 6.68
CA ILE A 48 5.09 3.57 5.52
C ILE A 48 4.24 4.01 4.32
N SER A 49 2.92 4.11 4.50
CA SER A 49 1.99 4.58 3.46
C SER A 49 2.19 6.05 3.09
N ARG A 50 2.81 6.86 3.95
CA ARG A 50 3.19 8.25 3.66
C ARG A 50 4.17 8.37 2.49
N GLY A 51 4.92 7.31 2.19
CA GLY A 51 5.81 7.27 1.04
C GLY A 51 7.24 7.68 1.36
N LYS A 52 7.98 6.78 2.02
CA LYS A 52 9.43 6.86 2.23
C LYS A 52 10.21 5.88 1.35
N ALA A 53 9.63 5.39 0.24
CA ALA A 53 10.24 4.33 -0.58
C ALA A 53 11.64 4.69 -1.11
N LEU A 54 11.89 5.99 -1.29
CA LEU A 54 13.14 6.56 -1.77
C LEU A 54 13.99 7.18 -0.65
N GLY A 55 13.69 6.87 0.62
CA GLY A 55 14.40 7.38 1.80
C GLY A 55 13.94 8.76 2.28
N GLN A 56 13.21 9.50 1.45
CA GLN A 56 12.66 10.83 1.75
C GLN A 56 11.14 10.83 1.58
N TYR A 57 10.46 11.74 2.27
CA TYR A 57 9.02 11.98 2.12
C TYR A 57 8.74 13.08 1.11
N GLU A 58 7.55 13.06 0.49
CA GLU A 58 7.08 14.17 -0.35
C GLU A 58 6.95 15.50 0.44
N GLN A 59 6.72 15.42 1.75
CA GLN A 59 6.63 16.57 2.65
C GLN A 59 7.46 16.32 3.91
N GLY A 60 8.26 17.28 4.35
CA GLY A 60 9.09 17.19 5.56
C GLY A 60 10.26 18.18 5.55
N ASP A 61 11.17 18.02 6.50
CA ASP A 61 12.38 18.86 6.61
C ASP A 61 13.38 18.63 5.46
N ASP A 62 13.34 17.45 4.84
CA ASP A 62 14.09 17.08 3.65
C ASP A 62 13.14 16.47 2.61
N PRO A 63 12.39 17.31 1.86
CA PRO A 63 11.37 16.83 0.94
C PRO A 63 12.01 16.20 -0.30
N LEU A 64 11.44 15.08 -0.75
CA LEU A 64 11.82 14.42 -1.99
C LEU A 64 11.61 15.38 -3.17
N ASP A 65 12.67 15.61 -3.95
CA ASP A 65 12.63 16.42 -5.16
C ASP A 65 11.65 15.82 -6.19
N PRO A 66 10.62 16.57 -6.65
CA PRO A 66 9.77 16.16 -7.78
C PRO A 66 10.53 15.85 -9.08
N GLY A 67 11.77 16.34 -9.23
CA GLY A 67 12.68 16.01 -10.32
C GLY A 67 13.39 14.66 -10.20
N HIS A 68 13.24 13.94 -9.08
CA HIS A 68 13.86 12.63 -8.90
C HIS A 68 13.38 11.64 -9.99
N PRO A 69 14.28 10.92 -10.70
CA PRO A 69 13.88 10.07 -11.83
C PRO A 69 12.88 8.97 -11.43
N LEU A 70 12.98 8.49 -10.19
CA LEU A 70 12.07 7.49 -9.61
C LEU A 70 10.89 8.11 -8.83
N TYR A 71 10.61 9.40 -8.95
CA TYR A 71 9.51 10.06 -8.22
C TYR A 71 8.15 9.33 -8.32
N PRO A 72 7.78 8.69 -9.46
CA PRO A 72 6.57 7.87 -9.53
C PRO A 72 6.55 6.63 -8.61
N PHE A 73 7.70 6.16 -8.12
CA PHE A 73 7.84 5.04 -7.18
C PHE A 73 7.94 5.46 -5.70
N ARG A 74 7.77 6.75 -5.39
CA ARG A 74 8.01 7.28 -4.04
C ARG A 74 7.08 6.73 -2.94
N SER A 75 5.90 6.23 -3.30
CA SER A 75 4.88 5.78 -2.35
C SER A 75 3.98 4.71 -2.94
N ILE A 76 3.31 3.95 -2.06
CA ILE A 76 2.25 2.99 -2.44
C ILE A 76 1.16 3.66 -3.29
N ALA A 77 0.64 4.79 -2.83
CA ALA A 77 -0.39 5.53 -3.57
C ALA A 77 0.13 6.01 -4.92
N SER A 78 1.40 6.41 -5.02
CA SER A 78 1.99 6.83 -6.29
C SER A 78 2.07 5.68 -7.30
N MET A 79 2.58 4.52 -6.88
CA MET A 79 2.68 3.34 -7.74
C MET A 79 1.31 2.81 -8.17
N ALA A 80 0.35 2.73 -7.25
CA ALA A 80 -1.00 2.28 -7.55
C ALA A 80 -1.70 3.22 -8.53
N ASN A 81 -1.63 4.54 -8.29
CA ASN A 81 -2.28 5.53 -9.14
C ASN A 81 -1.65 5.56 -10.53
N TRP A 82 -0.32 5.46 -10.65
CA TRP A 82 0.33 5.41 -11.96
C TRP A 82 -0.12 4.17 -12.75
N ALA A 83 -0.13 3.00 -12.12
CA ALA A 83 -0.61 1.77 -12.75
C ALA A 83 -2.08 1.89 -13.20
N LEU A 84 -2.95 2.41 -12.34
CA LEU A 84 -4.37 2.60 -12.65
C LEU A 84 -4.59 3.63 -13.78
N GLU A 85 -3.96 4.79 -13.69
CA GLU A 85 -4.08 5.87 -14.68
C GLU A 85 -3.61 5.43 -16.06
N HIS A 86 -2.48 4.73 -16.13
CA HIS A 86 -1.96 4.18 -17.39
C HIS A 86 -2.94 3.19 -18.03
N ASN A 87 -3.69 2.45 -17.21
CA ASN A 87 -4.74 1.53 -17.65
C ASN A 87 -6.13 2.20 -17.78
N GLY A 88 -6.19 3.54 -17.82
CA GLY A 88 -7.43 4.29 -18.04
C GLY A 88 -8.43 4.21 -16.88
N ARG A 89 -7.96 3.95 -15.67
CA ARG A 89 -8.80 3.79 -14.47
C ARG A 89 -8.94 5.10 -13.70
N ALA A 90 -10.14 5.33 -13.18
CA ALA A 90 -10.51 6.54 -12.42
C ALA A 90 -10.42 6.34 -10.90
N GLU A 91 -10.26 5.10 -10.44
CA GLU A 91 -10.04 4.78 -9.03
C GLU A 91 -8.72 5.40 -8.53
N ARG A 92 -8.69 5.80 -7.25
CA ARG A 92 -7.53 6.48 -6.66
C ARG A 92 -7.18 5.96 -5.28
N PHE A 93 -5.88 5.85 -5.03
CA PHE A 93 -5.28 5.65 -3.72
C PHE A 93 -4.88 7.00 -3.15
N VAL A 94 -5.23 7.25 -1.89
CA VAL A 94 -4.87 8.49 -1.19
C VAL A 94 -4.38 8.19 0.22
N TYR A 95 -3.24 8.77 0.60
CA TYR A 95 -2.76 8.73 1.98
C TYR A 95 -3.41 9.84 2.80
N CYS A 96 -4.09 9.43 3.87
CA CYS A 96 -4.90 10.30 4.72
C CYS A 96 -4.36 10.45 6.14
N GLY A 97 -3.14 9.96 6.40
CA GLY A 97 -2.49 10.05 7.71
C GLY A 97 -3.04 9.07 8.73
N ASN A 98 -2.79 9.38 10.01
CA ASN A 98 -3.38 8.66 11.13
C ASN A 98 -4.87 8.99 11.25
N ILE A 99 -5.66 8.01 11.70
CA ILE A 99 -7.10 8.20 11.93
C ILE A 99 -7.58 7.55 13.22
N GLU A 100 -8.45 8.25 13.92
CA GLU A 100 -9.21 7.68 15.03
C GLU A 100 -10.49 7.00 14.53
N PRO A 101 -10.96 5.91 15.17
CA PRO A 101 -12.17 5.21 14.75
C PRO A 101 -13.42 6.10 14.68
N SER A 102 -13.51 7.12 15.56
CA SER A 102 -14.61 8.10 15.53
C SER A 102 -14.59 8.96 14.27
N ALA A 103 -13.41 9.29 13.75
CA ALA A 103 -13.24 10.05 12.52
C ALA A 103 -13.59 9.23 11.27
N ILE A 104 -13.31 7.92 11.26
CA ILE A 104 -13.79 7.00 10.19
C ILE A 104 -15.32 7.11 10.08
N ARG A 105 -16.01 6.96 11.20
CA ARG A 105 -17.48 7.03 11.25
C ARG A 105 -18.02 8.40 10.80
N ALA A 106 -17.36 9.48 11.19
CA ALA A 106 -17.74 10.84 10.76
C ALA A 106 -17.56 11.04 9.23
N ARG A 107 -16.48 10.51 8.65
CA ARG A 107 -16.22 10.58 7.20
C ARG A 107 -17.21 9.74 6.39
N ILE A 108 -17.63 8.60 6.90
CA ILE A 108 -18.71 7.79 6.28
C ILE A 108 -20.03 8.56 6.33
N ARG A 109 -20.42 9.08 7.50
CA ARG A 109 -21.70 9.82 7.67
C ARG A 109 -21.79 11.09 6.83
N SER A 110 -20.68 11.78 6.61
CA SER A 110 -20.63 12.97 5.77
C SER A 110 -20.59 12.66 4.27
N GLY A 111 -20.46 11.38 3.89
CA GLY A 111 -20.32 10.97 2.49
C GLY A 111 -18.94 11.23 1.88
N ALA A 112 -17.95 11.54 2.72
CA ALA A 112 -16.55 11.69 2.32
C ALA A 112 -15.89 10.32 2.07
N ILE A 113 -16.30 9.30 2.82
CA ILE A 113 -16.09 7.87 2.49
C ILE A 113 -17.47 7.31 2.11
N ARG A 114 -17.56 6.60 0.98
CA ARG A 114 -18.83 6.12 0.42
C ARG A 114 -18.85 4.60 0.25
N ALA A 115 -20.04 4.03 0.10
CA ALA A 115 -20.19 2.64 -0.33
C ALA A 115 -19.38 2.37 -1.62
N GLY A 116 -18.64 1.26 -1.65
CA GLY A 116 -17.70 0.94 -2.73
C GLY A 116 -16.28 1.46 -2.52
N ASP A 117 -16.04 2.37 -1.57
CA ASP A 117 -14.69 2.73 -1.15
C ASP A 117 -14.03 1.60 -0.35
N THR A 118 -12.70 1.63 -0.32
CA THR A 118 -11.89 0.73 0.52
C THR A 118 -11.10 1.56 1.52
N ILE A 119 -11.14 1.20 2.78
CA ILE A 119 -10.27 1.73 3.85
C ILE A 119 -9.18 0.70 4.07
N ILE A 120 -7.92 1.08 3.93
CA ILE A 120 -6.78 0.26 4.30
C ILE A 120 -6.14 0.87 5.54
N LEU A 121 -6.07 0.09 6.60
CA LEU A 121 -5.42 0.45 7.85
C LEU A 121 -4.08 -0.27 7.92
N GLU A 122 -3.00 0.50 7.80
CA GLU A 122 -1.60 0.08 7.81
C GLU A 122 -0.94 0.75 9.02
N ASP A 123 -0.30 0.00 9.93
CA ASP A 123 0.30 0.59 11.15
C ASP A 123 -0.64 1.61 11.86
N ALA A 124 -1.92 1.23 12.00
CA ALA A 124 -2.95 2.16 12.47
C ALA A 124 -3.22 1.97 13.96
N GLY A 125 -3.07 3.05 14.73
CA GLY A 125 -3.42 3.12 16.14
C GLY A 125 -2.20 3.33 17.05
N ASN A 126 -2.42 3.38 18.36
CA ASN A 126 -1.36 3.59 19.33
C ASN A 126 -0.71 2.25 19.74
N TYR A 127 0.22 1.77 18.92
CA TYR A 127 0.96 0.53 19.19
C TYR A 127 1.87 0.64 20.42
N ALA A 128 2.41 1.83 20.72
CA ALA A 128 3.22 2.09 21.91
C ALA A 128 2.46 1.88 23.24
N ALA A 129 1.13 1.92 23.23
CA ALA A 129 0.28 1.61 24.38
C ALA A 129 0.09 0.09 24.61
N GLY A 130 0.71 -0.75 23.76
CA GLY A 130 0.74 -2.20 23.88
C GLY A 130 -0.46 -2.94 23.26
N PRO A 131 -0.40 -4.28 23.19
CA PRO A 131 -1.35 -5.10 22.44
C PRO A 131 -2.80 -4.96 22.87
N TYR A 132 -3.10 -4.71 24.15
CA TYR A 132 -4.49 -4.52 24.60
C TYR A 132 -5.12 -3.24 24.02
N ALA A 133 -4.41 -2.12 24.09
CA ALA A 133 -4.87 -0.84 23.55
C ALA A 133 -4.97 -0.91 22.02
N TYR A 134 -3.98 -1.53 21.38
CA TYR A 134 -3.97 -1.78 19.94
C TYR A 134 -5.17 -2.63 19.50
N ARG A 135 -5.50 -3.70 20.23
CA ARG A 135 -6.70 -4.52 20.00
C ARG A 135 -7.99 -3.71 20.13
N ALA A 136 -8.09 -2.84 21.14
CA ALA A 136 -9.26 -2.00 21.36
C ALA A 136 -9.43 -0.94 20.26
N PHE A 137 -8.34 -0.42 19.70
CA PHE A 137 -8.37 0.41 18.51
C PHE A 137 -8.95 -0.36 17.31
N TRP A 138 -8.36 -1.52 16.98
CA TRP A 138 -8.79 -2.35 15.85
C TRP A 138 -10.27 -2.73 15.90
N ARG A 139 -10.78 -3.10 17.08
CA ARG A 139 -12.22 -3.40 17.25
C ARG A 139 -13.09 -2.21 16.88
N ARG A 140 -12.77 -1.02 17.41
CA ARG A 140 -13.53 0.20 17.14
C ARG A 140 -13.41 0.64 15.68
N ALA A 141 -12.24 0.46 15.07
CA ALA A 141 -12.02 0.76 13.66
C ALA A 141 -12.86 -0.15 12.76
N ARG A 142 -12.89 -1.47 13.05
CA ARG A 142 -13.78 -2.43 12.38
C ARG A 142 -15.25 -2.02 12.51
N GLU A 143 -15.71 -1.79 13.74
CA GLU A 143 -17.09 -1.36 14.02
C GLU A 143 -17.45 0.00 13.38
N ALA A 144 -16.47 0.86 13.09
CA ALA A 144 -16.68 2.13 12.42
C ALA A 144 -16.73 1.99 10.89
N ALA A 145 -15.90 1.13 10.31
CA ALA A 145 -15.71 1.01 8.87
C ALA A 145 -16.69 0.03 8.19
N THR A 146 -17.07 -1.08 8.84
CA THR A 146 -17.88 -2.12 8.17
C THR A 146 -19.37 -1.81 8.14
N ALA A 147 -19.77 -0.61 8.59
CA ALA A 147 -21.12 -0.10 8.35
C ALA A 147 -21.20 0.48 6.93
N ASP A 148 -22.35 0.34 6.26
CA ASP A 148 -22.70 1.10 5.07
C ASP A 148 -21.93 0.75 3.76
N GLY A 149 -21.49 -0.50 3.60
CA GLY A 149 -20.98 -1.01 2.31
C GLY A 149 -19.57 -0.53 1.95
N VAL A 150 -18.82 -0.05 2.93
CA VAL A 150 -17.39 0.25 2.83
C VAL A 150 -16.58 -1.01 3.13
N LYS A 151 -15.53 -1.27 2.34
CA LYS A 151 -14.60 -2.37 2.61
C LYS A 151 -13.51 -1.90 3.56
N LEU A 152 -13.25 -2.67 4.62
CA LEU A 152 -12.11 -2.49 5.49
C LEU A 152 -11.03 -3.54 5.18
N VAL A 153 -9.78 -3.09 5.08
CA VAL A 153 -8.60 -3.95 5.03
C VAL A 153 -7.81 -3.76 6.32
N MET A 154 -7.67 -4.84 7.08
CA MET A 154 -6.80 -4.92 8.25
C MET A 154 -5.52 -5.67 7.87
N MET A 155 -4.39 -5.37 8.50
CA MET A 155 -3.17 -6.16 8.29
C MET A 155 -2.27 -6.23 9.51
N THR A 156 -1.58 -7.35 9.65
CA THR A 156 -0.38 -7.43 10.51
C THR A 156 0.73 -6.56 9.92
N MET A 157 1.70 -6.15 10.72
CA MET A 157 2.86 -5.39 10.27
C MET A 157 4.15 -6.18 10.51
N PHE A 158 5.19 -5.78 9.78
CA PHE A 158 6.54 -6.31 9.84
C PHE A 158 7.47 -5.24 10.37
N ASP A 159 8.55 -5.67 11.02
CA ASP A 159 9.63 -4.82 11.44
C ASP A 159 10.92 -5.65 11.54
N TYR A 160 12.03 -5.05 11.11
CA TYR A 160 13.32 -5.73 11.05
C TYR A 160 14.35 -4.91 11.84
N CYS A 161 14.24 -5.01 13.16
CA CYS A 161 15.19 -4.39 14.07
C CYS A 161 16.63 -4.83 13.79
N HIS A 162 17.54 -3.87 13.73
CA HIS A 162 18.99 -4.06 13.82
C HIS A 162 19.49 -3.29 15.05
N SER A 163 20.41 -3.89 15.81
CA SER A 163 20.91 -3.33 17.08
C SER A 163 21.26 -1.84 16.98
N GLY A 164 20.72 -1.01 17.87
CA GLY A 164 21.00 0.44 17.93
C GLY A 164 19.92 1.36 17.35
N ASN A 165 18.80 0.82 16.87
CA ASN A 165 17.66 1.59 16.37
C ASN A 165 16.49 1.61 17.39
N MET A 166 15.73 2.71 17.45
CA MET A 166 14.51 2.84 18.26
C MET A 166 13.44 1.80 17.88
N ALA A 167 13.43 1.34 16.63
CA ALA A 167 12.62 0.21 16.17
C ALA A 167 12.88 -1.10 16.94
N CYS A 168 13.94 -1.17 17.73
CA CYS A 168 14.30 -2.33 18.53
C CYS A 168 13.66 -2.36 19.93
N ASP A 169 12.93 -1.33 20.35
CA ASP A 169 12.19 -1.40 21.62
C ASP A 169 11.11 -2.48 21.52
N PRO A 170 11.11 -3.52 22.38
CA PRO A 170 10.11 -4.58 22.35
C PRO A 170 8.67 -4.10 22.40
N VAL A 171 8.36 -2.92 22.96
CA VAL A 171 6.98 -2.41 22.97
C VAL A 171 6.53 -1.83 21.61
N MET A 172 7.49 -1.60 20.71
CA MET A 172 7.27 -1.05 19.36
C MET A 172 7.34 -2.13 18.28
N GLN A 173 7.83 -3.34 18.62
CA GLN A 173 7.96 -4.44 17.68
C GLN A 173 6.66 -5.24 17.54
N TYR A 174 6.32 -5.64 16.31
CA TYR A 174 5.00 -6.19 16.02
C TYR A 174 4.78 -7.63 16.48
N ASP A 175 5.86 -8.43 16.46
CA ASP A 175 5.88 -9.81 16.92
C ASP A 175 6.58 -10.00 18.27
N ALA A 176 7.08 -8.92 18.89
CA ALA A 176 7.62 -9.02 20.23
C ALA A 176 6.50 -9.27 21.25
N TRP A 177 6.78 -10.18 22.18
CA TRP A 177 5.83 -10.58 23.20
C TRP A 177 5.82 -9.57 24.36
N VAL A 178 4.66 -8.96 24.61
CA VAL A 178 4.47 -7.96 25.69
C VAL A 178 3.67 -8.56 26.85
N GLY A 179 4.39 -9.10 27.84
CA GLY A 179 3.80 -9.58 29.11
C GLY A 179 2.79 -10.71 28.90
N VAL A 180 1.56 -10.57 29.40
CA VAL A 180 0.48 -11.56 29.15
C VAL A 180 -0.45 -11.16 28.01
N GLN A 181 -0.17 -10.03 27.34
CA GLN A 181 -1.06 -9.44 26.34
C GLN A 181 -0.87 -10.04 24.93
N GLY A 182 0.23 -10.76 24.70
CA GLY A 182 0.62 -11.29 23.39
C GLY A 182 1.42 -10.26 22.59
N THR A 183 1.25 -10.30 21.26
CA THR A 183 1.91 -9.38 20.32
C THR A 183 0.91 -8.41 19.68
N LEU A 184 1.39 -7.34 19.03
CA LEU A 184 0.55 -6.41 18.27
C LEU A 184 -0.11 -7.11 17.07
N ASN A 185 0.63 -8.01 16.40
CA ASN A 185 0.10 -8.81 15.31
C ASN A 185 -0.99 -9.80 15.77
N ASP A 186 -0.84 -10.41 16.95
CA ASP A 186 -1.88 -11.24 17.55
C ASP A 186 -3.15 -10.45 17.87
N ALA A 187 -3.01 -9.21 18.36
CA ALA A 187 -4.12 -8.31 18.59
C ALA A 187 -4.91 -8.06 17.29
N THR A 188 -4.22 -7.83 16.17
CA THR A 188 -4.84 -7.62 14.86
C THR A 188 -5.55 -8.89 14.36
N ARG A 189 -4.87 -10.04 14.35
CA ARG A 189 -5.42 -11.33 13.91
C ARG A 189 -6.70 -11.70 14.68
N ARG A 190 -6.70 -11.49 16.01
CA ARG A 190 -7.86 -11.76 16.86
C ARG A 190 -9.07 -10.90 16.50
N VAL A 191 -8.88 -9.64 16.15
CA VAL A 191 -9.99 -8.76 15.73
C VAL A 191 -10.47 -9.10 14.33
N ALA A 192 -9.57 -9.50 13.44
CA ALA A 192 -9.92 -10.01 12.13
C ALA A 192 -10.63 -11.38 12.18
N GLY A 193 -10.67 -12.06 13.33
CA GLY A 193 -11.28 -13.39 13.45
C GLY A 193 -10.45 -14.49 12.78
N VAL A 194 -9.16 -14.24 12.58
CA VAL A 194 -8.22 -15.16 11.93
C VAL A 194 -7.46 -15.91 13.01
N THR A 195 -7.56 -17.25 12.99
CA THR A 195 -6.93 -18.14 13.99
C THR A 195 -5.78 -18.98 13.43
N ALA A 196 -5.57 -19.01 12.11
CA ALA A 196 -4.49 -19.74 11.46
C ALA A 196 -3.33 -18.79 11.10
N ASN A 197 -2.09 -19.23 11.30
CA ASN A 197 -0.86 -18.56 10.87
C ASN A 197 0.06 -19.58 10.14
N PRO A 198 0.54 -19.30 8.92
CA PRO A 198 0.21 -18.14 8.10
C PRO A 198 -1.18 -18.23 7.47
N VAL A 199 -1.74 -17.05 7.27
CA VAL A 199 -2.90 -16.77 6.44
C VAL A 199 -2.46 -16.80 4.97
N ALA A 200 -3.30 -17.28 4.06
CA ALA A 200 -2.98 -17.38 2.65
C ALA A 200 -2.45 -16.05 2.08
N PRO A 201 -1.54 -16.10 1.07
CA PRO A 201 -0.77 -14.94 0.61
C PRO A 201 -1.61 -13.79 0.04
N ASP A 202 -2.79 -14.09 -0.48
CA ASP A 202 -3.73 -13.14 -1.10
C ASP A 202 -4.56 -12.33 -0.09
N GLY A 203 -4.37 -12.62 1.20
CA GLY A 203 -5.24 -12.13 2.26
C GLY A 203 -6.55 -12.90 2.30
N HIS A 204 -7.23 -12.82 3.42
CA HIS A 204 -8.48 -13.52 3.65
C HIS A 204 -9.62 -12.51 3.64
N ALA A 205 -10.56 -12.68 2.70
CA ALA A 205 -11.90 -12.14 2.87
C ALA A 205 -12.49 -12.83 4.11
N VAL A 206 -12.59 -12.08 5.20
CA VAL A 206 -13.19 -12.57 6.45
C VAL A 206 -14.71 -12.56 6.30
N ASP A 207 -15.23 -11.50 5.67
CA ASP A 207 -16.60 -11.35 5.22
C ASP A 207 -16.63 -10.36 4.03
N GLY A 208 -17.81 -10.07 3.46
CA GLY A 208 -17.93 -9.17 2.31
C GLY A 208 -17.49 -7.71 2.55
N SER A 209 -17.31 -7.32 3.82
CA SER A 209 -16.91 -5.97 4.24
C SER A 209 -15.52 -5.91 4.87
N LEU A 210 -14.90 -7.05 5.19
CA LEU A 210 -13.60 -7.13 5.85
C LEU A 210 -12.64 -8.05 5.09
N HIS A 211 -11.49 -7.50 4.71
CA HIS A 211 -10.32 -8.21 4.21
C HIS A 211 -9.19 -8.16 5.23
N PHE A 212 -8.42 -9.24 5.36
CA PHE A 212 -7.26 -9.29 6.23
C PHE A 212 -6.01 -9.68 5.42
N ILE A 213 -4.90 -8.95 5.57
CA ILE A 213 -3.62 -9.25 4.93
C ILE A 213 -2.58 -9.61 6.00
N ASP A 214 -1.94 -10.78 5.91
CA ASP A 214 -0.78 -11.09 6.77
C ASP A 214 0.49 -10.49 6.14
N MET A 215 0.59 -9.16 6.18
CA MET A 215 1.69 -8.44 5.55
C MET A 215 3.04 -8.81 6.18
N ASN A 216 3.04 -9.23 7.45
CA ASN A 216 4.24 -9.68 8.14
C ASN A 216 4.85 -10.88 7.42
N TRP A 217 4.06 -11.94 7.26
CA TRP A 217 4.50 -13.13 6.56
C TRP A 217 4.85 -12.87 5.09
N ILE A 218 4.06 -12.04 4.41
CA ILE A 218 4.30 -11.66 3.01
C ILE A 218 5.67 -11.01 2.87
N MET A 219 5.96 -10.02 3.72
CA MET A 219 7.20 -9.25 3.67
C MET A 219 8.40 -10.08 4.14
N ASP A 220 8.24 -10.97 5.12
CA ASP A 220 9.30 -11.89 5.54
C ASP A 220 9.77 -12.78 4.40
N ARG A 221 8.83 -13.38 3.68
CA ARG A 221 9.14 -14.24 2.53
C ARG A 221 9.69 -13.43 1.36
N TRP A 222 9.12 -12.25 1.12
CA TRP A 222 9.59 -11.38 0.05
C TRP A 222 11.02 -10.93 0.29
N ARG A 223 11.31 -10.37 1.47
CA ARG A 223 12.65 -9.94 1.88
C ARG A 223 13.64 -11.09 1.81
N SER A 224 13.30 -12.25 2.38
CA SER A 224 14.18 -13.42 2.35
C SER A 224 14.50 -13.86 0.91
N SER A 225 13.51 -13.87 0.02
CA SER A 225 13.69 -14.25 -1.38
C SER A 225 14.52 -13.22 -2.16
N ALA A 226 14.24 -11.92 -2.00
CA ALA A 226 14.94 -10.85 -2.70
C ALA A 226 16.42 -10.80 -2.30
N ILE A 227 16.73 -10.98 -1.01
CA ILE A 227 18.10 -11.08 -0.52
C ILE A 227 18.79 -12.32 -1.09
N ALA A 228 18.15 -13.49 -1.02
CA ALA A 228 18.77 -14.75 -1.42
C ALA A 228 19.04 -14.85 -2.93
N ILE A 229 18.13 -14.33 -3.76
CA ILE A 229 18.21 -14.46 -5.22
C ILE A 229 18.96 -13.30 -5.83
N ASP A 230 18.71 -12.08 -5.37
CA ASP A 230 19.11 -10.87 -6.05
C ASP A 230 20.00 -9.96 -5.20
N GLY A 231 20.26 -10.31 -3.94
CA GLY A 231 21.10 -9.52 -3.02
C GLY A 231 20.48 -8.19 -2.60
N VAL A 232 19.17 -8.03 -2.80
CA VAL A 232 18.44 -6.79 -2.50
C VAL A 232 17.72 -6.94 -1.17
N ASP A 233 18.09 -6.14 -0.16
CA ASP A 233 17.22 -5.93 1.00
C ASP A 233 16.11 -4.97 0.60
N VAL A 234 14.85 -5.37 0.83
CA VAL A 234 13.64 -4.61 0.43
C VAL A 234 13.23 -3.59 1.50
N MET A 235 14.06 -3.46 2.54
CA MET A 235 13.94 -2.52 3.63
C MET A 235 14.99 -1.41 3.50
N LEU A 236 14.66 -0.23 3.98
CA LEU A 236 15.65 0.82 4.24
C LEU A 236 16.50 0.46 5.47
N PRO A 237 17.68 1.11 5.65
CA PRO A 237 18.57 0.84 6.77
C PRO A 237 17.95 1.03 8.16
N ASP A 238 16.85 1.78 8.26
CA ASP A 238 16.12 1.94 9.52
C ASP A 238 15.27 0.72 9.91
N GLY A 239 15.20 -0.33 9.07
CA GLY A 239 14.53 -1.58 9.41
C GLY A 239 13.01 -1.50 9.59
N VAL A 240 12.43 -0.31 9.40
CA VAL A 240 10.98 -0.05 9.54
C VAL A 240 10.38 0.24 8.18
N HIS A 241 11.03 1.08 7.39
CA HIS A 241 10.45 1.54 6.14
C HIS A 241 10.86 0.63 4.99
N PRO A 242 9.91 0.05 4.25
CA PRO A 242 10.22 -0.64 3.01
C PRO A 242 10.70 0.36 1.95
N ASN A 243 11.63 -0.08 1.12
CA ASN A 243 12.09 0.65 -0.05
C ASN A 243 11.11 0.49 -1.23
N VAL A 244 11.49 0.90 -2.45
CA VAL A 244 10.61 0.79 -3.65
C VAL A 244 10.08 -0.63 -3.83
N TRP A 245 10.91 -1.66 -3.67
CA TRP A 245 10.49 -3.05 -3.89
C TRP A 245 9.60 -3.57 -2.78
N GLY A 246 9.83 -3.16 -1.53
CA GLY A 246 8.94 -3.49 -0.42
C GLY A 246 7.57 -2.81 -0.56
N GLN A 247 7.55 -1.51 -0.90
CA GLN A 247 6.30 -0.78 -1.11
C GLN A 247 5.55 -1.24 -2.36
N MET A 248 6.25 -1.64 -3.42
CA MET A 248 5.61 -2.22 -4.61
C MET A 248 4.97 -3.57 -4.29
N LYS A 249 5.60 -4.38 -3.43
CA LYS A 249 4.99 -5.60 -2.92
C LYS A 249 3.72 -5.30 -2.11
N MET A 250 3.74 -4.30 -1.23
CA MET A 250 2.53 -3.88 -0.51
C MET A 250 1.44 -3.38 -1.48
N THR A 251 1.82 -2.62 -2.49
CA THR A 251 0.92 -2.10 -3.54
C THR A 251 0.16 -3.22 -4.24
N GLN A 252 0.84 -4.32 -4.58
CA GLN A 252 0.22 -5.53 -5.15
C GLN A 252 -0.95 -6.02 -4.28
N HIS A 253 -0.71 -6.20 -2.98
CA HIS A 253 -1.71 -6.73 -2.06
C HIS A 253 -2.84 -5.74 -1.79
N TYR A 254 -2.56 -4.44 -1.87
CA TYR A 254 -3.59 -3.41 -1.68
C TYR A 254 -4.51 -3.29 -2.90
N LEU A 255 -3.95 -3.36 -4.12
CA LEU A 255 -4.73 -3.49 -5.34
C LEU A 255 -5.61 -4.74 -5.31
N ALA A 256 -5.08 -5.86 -4.84
CA ALA A 256 -5.83 -7.11 -4.72
C ALA A 256 -6.98 -6.99 -3.71
N ALA A 257 -6.71 -6.47 -2.50
CA ALA A 257 -7.73 -6.29 -1.47
C ALA A 257 -8.82 -5.28 -1.89
N ALA A 258 -8.45 -4.24 -2.63
CA ALA A 258 -9.39 -3.30 -3.22
C ALA A 258 -10.21 -3.90 -4.38
N GLY A 259 -9.76 -5.04 -4.94
CA GLY A 259 -10.39 -5.65 -6.12
C GLY A 259 -10.10 -4.87 -7.40
N LEU A 260 -8.86 -4.39 -7.55
CA LEU A 260 -8.42 -3.54 -8.66
C LEU A 260 -7.33 -4.19 -9.52
N THR A 261 -6.75 -5.32 -9.09
CA THR A 261 -5.66 -6.00 -9.82
C THR A 261 -6.03 -6.35 -11.26
N GLN A 262 -7.27 -6.79 -11.52
CA GLN A 262 -7.69 -7.14 -12.89
C GLN A 262 -7.71 -5.97 -13.88
N TYR A 263 -7.58 -4.73 -13.39
CA TYR A 263 -7.51 -3.55 -14.22
C TYR A 263 -6.08 -3.09 -14.51
N VAL A 264 -5.07 -3.67 -13.85
CA VAL A 264 -3.66 -3.36 -14.09
C VAL A 264 -3.10 -4.42 -15.03
N VAL A 265 -3.26 -4.19 -16.34
CA VAL A 265 -2.87 -5.17 -17.38
C VAL A 265 -1.62 -4.74 -18.14
N ASP A 266 -1.40 -3.43 -18.27
CA ASP A 266 -0.22 -2.84 -18.86
C ASP A 266 0.60 -2.11 -17.78
N VAL A 267 1.85 -2.53 -17.61
CA VAL A 267 2.82 -1.90 -16.71
C VAL A 267 4.14 -1.61 -17.42
N ASP A 268 4.16 -1.63 -18.75
CA ASP A 268 5.37 -1.44 -19.56
C ASP A 268 6.08 -0.12 -19.23
N PRO A 269 5.41 1.05 -19.06
CA PRO A 269 6.11 2.27 -18.71
C PRO A 269 6.79 2.22 -17.33
N MET A 270 6.21 1.47 -16.39
CA MET A 270 6.82 1.27 -15.07
C MET A 270 8.01 0.32 -15.17
N GLN A 271 7.90 -0.71 -16.01
CA GLN A 271 8.98 -1.65 -16.32
C GLN A 271 10.17 -0.95 -16.96
N ASP A 272 9.93 -0.13 -17.98
CA ASP A 272 10.94 0.63 -18.70
C ASP A 272 11.65 1.60 -17.75
N LEU A 273 10.91 2.36 -16.94
CA LEU A 273 11.51 3.25 -15.94
C LEU A 273 12.38 2.49 -14.93
N ALA A 274 11.91 1.34 -14.45
CA ALA A 274 12.65 0.51 -13.50
C ALA A 274 13.93 -0.07 -14.11
N GLU A 275 13.86 -0.53 -15.37
CA GLU A 275 15.00 -1.05 -16.13
C GLU A 275 16.08 0.02 -16.35
N GLU A 276 15.67 1.19 -16.83
CA GLU A 276 16.55 2.34 -17.08
C GLU A 276 17.26 2.82 -15.80
N ASN A 277 16.58 2.74 -14.65
CA ASN A 277 17.06 3.25 -13.37
C ASN A 277 17.46 2.16 -12.38
N HIS A 278 17.69 0.92 -12.83
CA HIS A 278 17.92 -0.23 -11.95
C HIS A 278 19.06 -0.04 -10.95
N ARG A 279 20.07 0.77 -11.27
CA ARG A 279 21.19 1.07 -10.36
C ARG A 279 20.75 1.82 -9.11
N LEU A 280 19.76 2.70 -9.23
CA LEU A 280 19.16 3.40 -8.08
C LEU A 280 18.23 2.46 -7.29
N LEU A 281 17.72 1.42 -7.93
CA LEU A 281 16.83 0.40 -7.35
C LEU A 281 17.59 -0.84 -6.85
N ALA A 282 18.92 -0.88 -6.98
CA ALA A 282 19.71 -2.04 -6.59
C ALA A 282 19.92 -2.16 -5.07
N TYR A 283 19.76 -1.04 -4.33
CA TYR A 283 19.90 -0.99 -2.88
C TYR A 283 21.16 -1.70 -2.34
N GLY A 284 22.30 -1.48 -3.01
CA GLY A 284 23.59 -2.08 -2.65
C GLY A 284 23.89 -3.44 -3.28
N SER A 285 22.94 -4.06 -3.98
CA SER A 285 23.19 -5.29 -4.72
C SER A 285 24.10 -5.04 -5.94
N ALA A 286 25.14 -5.86 -6.07
CA ALA A 286 26.02 -5.88 -7.24
C ALA A 286 25.47 -6.75 -8.40
N THR A 287 24.46 -7.58 -8.13
CA THR A 287 23.91 -8.56 -9.07
C THR A 287 22.54 -8.16 -9.61
N PHE A 288 21.95 -7.07 -9.11
CA PHE A 288 20.65 -6.59 -9.55
C PHE A 288 20.76 -5.87 -10.91
N THR A 289 19.99 -6.33 -11.90
CA THR A 289 20.05 -5.86 -13.29
C THR A 289 18.79 -5.12 -13.71
N GLY A 290 18.85 -4.44 -14.86
CA GLY A 290 17.68 -3.83 -15.52
C GLY A 290 16.56 -4.83 -15.78
N GLU A 291 16.90 -6.00 -16.33
CA GLU A 291 15.94 -7.08 -16.59
C GLU A 291 15.28 -7.60 -15.29
N ARG A 292 16.04 -7.66 -14.19
CA ARG A 292 15.48 -8.01 -12.87
C ARG A 292 14.51 -6.95 -12.36
N ALA A 293 14.86 -5.67 -12.47
CA ALA A 293 13.96 -4.57 -12.11
C ALA A 293 12.66 -4.63 -12.91
N ARG A 294 12.76 -4.82 -14.24
CA ARG A 294 11.61 -5.06 -15.14
C ARG A 294 10.75 -6.24 -14.70
N THR A 295 11.38 -7.34 -14.32
CA THR A 295 10.68 -8.57 -13.87
C THR A 295 9.94 -8.34 -12.56
N TYR A 296 10.52 -7.62 -11.60
CA TYR A 296 9.87 -7.31 -10.32
C TYR A 296 8.59 -6.51 -10.54
N VAL A 297 8.62 -5.47 -11.39
CA VAL A 297 7.43 -4.67 -11.71
C VAL A 297 6.32 -5.54 -12.30
N ALA A 298 6.62 -6.36 -13.30
CA ALA A 298 5.63 -7.27 -13.90
C ALA A 298 5.04 -8.23 -12.88
N ALA A 299 5.88 -8.87 -12.06
CA ALA A 299 5.47 -9.87 -11.09
C ALA A 299 4.60 -9.29 -9.96
N MET A 300 4.78 -8.02 -9.62
CA MET A 300 4.04 -7.38 -8.53
C MET A 300 2.78 -6.66 -9.01
N LEU A 301 2.80 -6.03 -10.18
CA LEU A 301 1.69 -5.16 -10.59
C LEU A 301 0.78 -5.78 -11.65
N ALA A 302 1.32 -6.59 -12.57
CA ALA A 302 0.53 -7.16 -13.67
C ALA A 302 0.15 -8.64 -13.46
N ALA A 303 0.85 -9.36 -12.59
CA ALA A 303 0.54 -10.76 -12.33
C ALA A 303 -0.78 -10.88 -11.55
N PRO A 304 -1.78 -11.66 -12.05
CA PRO A 304 -2.95 -11.96 -11.25
C PRO A 304 -2.51 -12.69 -9.98
N MET A 305 -3.00 -12.23 -8.83
CA MET A 305 -2.74 -12.90 -7.57
C MET A 305 -3.24 -14.34 -7.66
N PRO A 306 -2.45 -15.35 -7.23
CA PRO A 306 -2.92 -16.72 -7.18
C PRO A 306 -4.19 -16.76 -6.33
N ARG A 307 -5.32 -17.17 -6.92
CA ARG A 307 -6.56 -17.32 -6.15
C ARG A 307 -6.32 -18.34 -5.05
N SER A 308 -6.59 -18.00 -3.79
CA SER A 308 -6.62 -19.00 -2.73
C SER A 308 -7.56 -20.14 -3.11
N ALA A 309 -7.09 -21.38 -2.92
CA ALA A 309 -7.76 -22.60 -3.34
C ALA A 309 -9.18 -22.79 -2.76
N ARG A 310 -9.60 -21.97 -1.79
CA ARG A 310 -10.92 -22.06 -1.14
C ARG A 310 -12.06 -21.37 -1.91
N GLY A 311 -11.76 -20.43 -2.82
CA GLY A 311 -12.80 -19.84 -3.68
C GLY A 311 -13.42 -20.83 -4.69
N ALA A 312 -12.71 -21.94 -4.98
CA ALA A 312 -13.18 -22.97 -5.91
C ALA A 312 -14.20 -23.95 -5.27
N GLU A 313 -14.37 -23.95 -3.95
CA GLU A 313 -15.33 -24.83 -3.26
C GLU A 313 -16.70 -24.17 -3.05
N SER A 314 -16.79 -22.84 -2.97
CA SER A 314 -18.08 -22.14 -2.86
C SER A 314 -18.84 -22.04 -4.19
N GLU A 315 -18.16 -22.18 -5.33
CA GLU A 315 -18.79 -22.23 -6.67
C GLU A 315 -19.25 -23.64 -7.07
N ARG A 316 -19.07 -24.65 -6.19
CA ARG A 316 -19.53 -26.04 -6.38
C ARG A 316 -20.71 -26.43 -5.47
N ARG A 317 -21.44 -25.48 -4.91
CA ARG A 317 -22.65 -25.73 -4.12
C ARG A 317 -23.84 -24.96 -4.64
#